data_AF-A0A7S2BL82-F1
#
_entry.id   AF-A0A7S2BL82-F1
#
_cell.length_a   1.000
_cell.length_b   1.000
_cell.length_c   1.000
_cell.angle_alpha   90.00
_cell.angle_beta   90.00
_cell.angle_gamma   90.00
#
_symmetry.space_group_name_H-M   'P 1'
#
loop_
_entity.id
_entity.type
_entity.pdbx_description
1 polymer ?
#
loop_
_entity_poly.entity_id
_entity_poly.type
_entity_poly.pdbx_seq_one_letter_code
_entity_poly.pdbx_strand_id
1 'polypeptide(L)'
;VAVGVAEPDMDVTKMIANEPKAWCWALNSGWKWHDGLSSEPNLFAPVIQDSELPVELTVIADCDAGTVSVERDGALLGGTFVYNGLEKKDLRLAVGTYDEACRVTIVSYTGGLA
;
A
#
# COMPACT_ATOMS: atom_id res chain seq x y z
N VAL A 1 4.40 -9.20 3.07
CA VAL A 1 4.56 -7.74 3.24
C VAL A 1 3.32 -7.05 2.69
N ALA A 2 2.85 -5.99 3.33
CA ALA A 2 1.78 -5.14 2.84
C ALA A 2 2.25 -3.67 2.82
N VAL A 3 1.89 -2.94 1.76
CA VAL A 3 2.28 -1.53 1.56
C VAL A 3 1.06 -0.68 1.30
N GLY A 4 1.06 0.57 1.75
CA GLY A 4 -0.05 1.48 1.52
C GLY A 4 0.06 2.75 2.34
N VAL A 5 -1.08 3.25 2.80
CA VAL A 5 -1.18 4.50 3.57
C VAL A 5 -1.98 4.30 4.85
N ALA A 6 -1.75 5.15 5.84
CA ALA A 6 -2.49 5.16 7.09
C ALA A 6 -2.63 6.57 7.67
N GLU A 7 -3.62 6.78 8.52
CA GLU A 7 -3.72 7.99 9.35
C GLU A 7 -2.61 7.99 10.42
N PRO A 8 -2.11 9.17 10.86
CA PRO A 8 -1.00 9.28 11.82
C PRO A 8 -1.23 8.59 13.16
N ASP A 9 -2.48 8.38 13.55
CA ASP A 9 -2.88 7.79 14.83
C ASP A 9 -3.38 6.34 14.71
N MET A 10 -2.95 5.66 13.64
CA MET A 10 -3.01 4.20 13.48
C MET A 10 -2.32 3.46 14.64
N ASP A 11 -2.88 2.32 15.05
CA ASP A 11 -2.20 1.39 15.95
C ASP A 11 -1.13 0.58 15.20
N VAL A 12 0.14 0.97 15.37
CA VAL A 12 1.30 0.33 14.73
C VAL A 12 1.65 -1.05 15.28
N THR A 13 1.00 -1.50 16.35
CA THR A 13 1.19 -2.86 16.89
C THR A 13 0.38 -3.90 16.14
N LYS A 14 -0.59 -3.47 15.33
CA LYS A 14 -1.42 -4.36 14.51
C LYS A 14 -0.86 -4.48 13.10
N MET A 15 -1.18 -5.59 12.46
CA MET A 15 -1.00 -5.71 11.01
C MET A 15 -1.79 -4.61 10.30
N ILE A 16 -1.14 -3.90 9.38
CA ILE A 16 -1.73 -2.84 8.56
C ILE A 16 -3.05 -3.25 7.87
N ALA A 17 -3.16 -4.53 7.47
CA ALA A 17 -4.37 -5.07 6.86
C ALA A 17 -5.59 -5.12 7.80
N ASN A 18 -5.35 -5.12 9.11
CA ASN A 18 -6.38 -5.28 10.15
C ASN A 18 -6.71 -3.97 10.88
N GLU A 19 -6.18 -2.83 10.42
CA GLU A 19 -6.36 -1.55 11.09
C GLU A 19 -7.35 -0.66 10.34
N PRO A 20 -8.45 -0.19 10.97
CA PRO A 20 -9.43 0.70 10.35
C PRO A 20 -8.86 2.00 9.80
N LYS A 21 -7.71 2.44 10.30
CA LYS A 21 -7.06 3.67 9.85
C LYS A 21 -5.99 3.45 8.80
N ALA A 22 -5.95 2.27 8.21
CA ALA A 22 -4.99 1.91 7.19
C ALA A 22 -5.66 1.34 5.94
N TRP A 23 -4.99 1.55 4.82
CA TRP A 23 -5.38 1.10 3.50
C TRP A 23 -4.14 0.52 2.84
N CYS A 24 -4.16 -0.75 2.52
CA CYS A 24 -2.96 -1.41 2.03
C CYS A 24 -3.23 -2.48 0.99
N TRP A 25 -2.18 -2.78 0.26
CA TRP A 25 -2.08 -3.87 -0.68
C TRP A 25 -1.13 -4.93 -0.14
N ALA A 26 -1.61 -6.16 0.01
CA ALA A 26 -0.83 -7.31 0.42
C ALA A 26 -0.11 -7.92 -0.79
N LEU A 27 1.20 -7.68 -0.90
CA LEU A 27 2.02 -8.02 -2.07
C LEU A 27 1.93 -9.51 -2.46
N ASN A 28 1.91 -10.39 -1.46
CA ASN A 28 1.95 -11.85 -1.61
C ASN A 28 0.60 -12.48 -1.98
N SER A 29 -0.48 -11.73 -1.89
CA SER A 29 -1.83 -12.26 -2.15
C SER A 29 -2.55 -11.48 -3.24
N GLY A 30 -2.09 -10.26 -3.55
CA GLY A 30 -2.78 -9.37 -4.48
C GLY A 30 -4.02 -8.70 -3.87
N TRP A 31 -4.31 -8.91 -2.58
CA TRP A 31 -5.52 -8.42 -1.95
C TRP A 31 -5.38 -6.99 -1.43
N LYS A 32 -6.49 -6.24 -1.55
CA LYS A 32 -6.68 -4.93 -0.93
C LYS A 32 -7.30 -5.11 0.44
N TRP A 33 -6.79 -4.39 1.43
CA TRP A 33 -7.23 -4.49 2.82
C TRP A 33 -7.48 -3.11 3.42
N HIS A 34 -8.59 -3.01 4.14
CA HIS A 34 -8.96 -1.88 4.99
C HIS A 34 -9.84 -2.38 6.13
N ASP A 35 -9.58 -1.94 7.36
CA ASP A 35 -10.40 -2.30 8.53
C ASP A 35 -10.54 -3.82 8.78
N GLY A 36 -9.50 -4.60 8.45
CA GLY A 36 -9.55 -6.07 8.58
C GLY A 36 -10.52 -6.75 7.62
N LEU A 37 -11.19 -5.99 6.77
CA LEU A 37 -12.03 -6.49 5.70
C LEU A 37 -11.21 -6.49 4.41
N SER A 38 -11.14 -7.65 3.77
CA SER A 38 -10.69 -7.72 2.39
C SER A 38 -11.82 -7.21 1.52
N SER A 39 -11.65 -6.03 0.92
CA SER A 39 -12.75 -5.40 0.20
C SER A 39 -13.00 -6.11 -1.13
N GLU A 40 -11.94 -6.40 -1.90
CA GLU A 40 -11.97 -7.17 -3.16
C GLU A 40 -10.55 -7.71 -3.48
N PRO A 41 -10.40 -8.85 -4.18
CA PRO A 41 -9.13 -9.19 -4.80
C PRO A 41 -8.77 -8.10 -5.82
N ASN A 42 -7.53 -7.60 -5.83
CA ASN A 42 -7.08 -6.78 -6.94
C ASN A 42 -6.80 -7.71 -8.13
N LEU A 43 -7.84 -8.05 -8.91
CA LEU A 43 -7.78 -9.02 -10.01
C LEU A 43 -6.71 -8.69 -11.06
N PHE A 44 -6.18 -7.46 -11.05
CA PHE A 44 -5.17 -6.97 -11.97
C PHE A 44 -3.82 -6.65 -11.32
N ALA A 45 -3.68 -6.75 -10.00
CA ALA A 45 -2.36 -6.59 -9.38
C ALA A 45 -1.62 -7.94 -9.40
N PRO A 46 -0.38 -7.98 -9.89
CA PRO A 46 0.42 -9.19 -9.84
C PRO A 46 0.69 -9.56 -8.39
N VAL A 47 0.46 -10.84 -8.05
CA VAL A 47 0.96 -11.40 -6.80
C VAL A 47 2.48 -11.48 -6.88
N ILE A 48 3.18 -10.80 -5.97
CA ILE A 48 4.63 -10.87 -5.85
C ILE A 48 4.95 -12.13 -5.05
N GLN A 49 5.62 -13.09 -5.68
CA GLN A 49 6.07 -14.30 -5.00
C GLN A 49 7.33 -14.05 -4.18
N ASP A 50 7.54 -14.83 -3.13
CA ASP A 50 8.73 -14.72 -2.28
C ASP A 50 10.04 -14.90 -3.06
N SER A 51 10.01 -15.68 -4.15
CA SER A 51 11.15 -15.87 -5.06
C SER A 51 11.52 -14.62 -5.87
N GLU A 52 10.66 -13.60 -5.91
CA GLU A 52 10.91 -12.33 -6.59
C GLU A 52 11.58 -11.28 -5.68
N LEU A 53 11.82 -11.59 -4.41
CA LEU A 53 12.43 -10.65 -3.48
C LEU A 53 13.97 -10.59 -3.67
N PRO A 54 14.60 -9.40 -3.58
CA PRO A 54 13.98 -8.11 -3.25
C PRO A 54 13.21 -7.52 -4.42
N VAL A 55 12.10 -6.83 -4.11
CA VAL A 55 11.29 -6.11 -5.09
C VAL A 55 11.35 -4.60 -4.83
N GLU A 56 11.46 -3.82 -5.90
CA GLU A 56 11.33 -2.37 -5.86
C GLU A 56 9.93 -1.98 -6.35
N LEU A 57 9.26 -1.13 -5.58
CA LEU A 57 7.91 -0.65 -5.86
C LEU A 57 7.84 0.85 -5.59
N THR A 58 7.14 1.58 -6.45
CA THR A 58 6.80 2.98 -6.20
C THR A 58 5.37 3.04 -5.69
N VAL A 59 5.17 3.56 -4.48
CA VAL A 59 3.84 3.85 -3.94
C VAL A 59 3.54 5.32 -4.20
N ILE A 60 2.44 5.59 -4.90
CA ILE A 60 2.00 6.95 -5.23
C ILE A 60 0.75 7.22 -4.41
N ALA A 61 0.77 8.28 -3.62
CA ALA A 61 -0.40 8.76 -2.89
C ALA A 61 -0.82 10.12 -3.47
N ASP A 62 -2.01 10.17 -4.07
CA ASP A 62 -2.66 11.41 -4.51
C ASP A 62 -3.64 11.84 -3.42
N CYS A 63 -3.18 12.76 -2.56
CA CYS A 63 -3.97 13.27 -1.44
C CYS A 63 -5.14 14.15 -1.88
N ASP A 64 -5.08 14.75 -3.07
CA ASP A 64 -6.13 15.62 -3.59
C ASP A 64 -7.27 14.78 -4.17
N ALA A 65 -6.93 13.76 -4.97
CA ALA A 65 -7.90 12.81 -5.51
C ALA A 65 -8.31 11.73 -4.50
N GLY A 66 -7.61 11.61 -3.36
CA GLY A 66 -7.87 10.57 -2.37
C GLY A 66 -7.58 9.17 -2.91
N THR A 67 -6.44 9.02 -3.58
CA THR A 67 -6.07 7.74 -4.17
C THR A 67 -4.67 7.30 -3.79
N VAL A 68 -4.46 5.99 -3.80
CA VAL A 68 -3.14 5.38 -3.74
C VAL A 68 -2.96 4.56 -5.00
N SER A 69 -1.77 4.43 -5.54
CA SER A 69 -1.46 3.45 -6.58
C SER A 69 -0.07 2.87 -6.33
N VAL A 70 0.21 1.74 -6.96
CA VAL A 70 1.53 1.11 -6.88
C VAL A 70 2.03 0.87 -8.30
N GLU A 71 3.28 1.19 -8.54
CA GLU A 71 3.97 0.94 -9.80
C GLU A 71 5.15 0.00 -9.58
N ARG A 72 5.46 -0.77 -10.62
CA ARG A 72 6.69 -1.55 -10.75
C ARG A 72 7.21 -1.38 -12.18
N ASP A 73 8.49 -1.09 -12.31
CA ASP A 73 9.14 -0.90 -13.62
C ASP A 73 8.43 0.13 -14.52
N GLY A 74 7.84 1.17 -13.91
CA GLY A 74 7.09 2.23 -14.60
C GLY A 74 5.68 1.84 -15.05
N ALA A 75 5.17 0.67 -14.65
CA ALA A 75 3.81 0.23 -14.94
C ALA A 75 2.95 0.15 -13.68
N LEU A 76 1.73 0.68 -13.75
CA LEU A 76 0.75 0.57 -12.66
C LEU A 76 0.34 -0.89 -12.41
N LEU A 77 0.46 -1.32 -11.16
CA LEU A 77 0.09 -2.63 -10.68
C LEU A 77 -1.35 -2.63 -10.17
N GLY A 78 -2.26 -3.24 -10.93
CA GLY A 78 -3.65 -3.41 -10.51
C GLY A 78 -4.44 -2.13 -10.34
N GLY A 79 -4.05 -1.07 -11.06
CA GLY A 79 -4.72 0.22 -11.11
C GLY A 79 -4.61 1.04 -9.83
N THR A 80 -5.24 2.22 -9.86
CA THR A 80 -5.31 3.14 -8.74
C THR A 80 -6.31 2.62 -7.68
N PHE A 81 -5.85 2.46 -6.45
CA PHE A 81 -6.68 2.30 -5.26
C PHE A 81 -7.44 3.60 -5.00
N VAL A 82 -8.69 3.66 -5.43
CA VAL A 82 -9.65 4.64 -4.91
C VAL A 82 -10.30 4.01 -3.68
N TYR A 83 -9.88 4.42 -2.49
CA TYR A 83 -10.75 4.25 -1.33
C TYR A 83 -11.58 5.52 -1.23
N ASN A 84 -12.91 5.39 -1.39
CA ASN A 84 -13.82 6.51 -1.19
C ASN A 84 -13.55 7.13 0.19
N GLY A 85 -13.25 8.43 0.22
CA GLY A 85 -13.06 9.17 1.48
C GLY A 85 -11.61 9.27 1.97
N LEU A 86 -10.61 8.99 1.15
CA LEU A 86 -9.22 9.38 1.46
C LEU A 86 -8.97 10.89 1.26
N GLU A 87 -9.82 11.58 0.49
CA GLU A 87 -9.65 13.01 0.23
C GLU A 87 -9.61 13.78 1.56
N LYS A 88 -8.64 14.69 1.68
CA LYS A 88 -8.47 15.59 2.85
C LYS A 88 -8.09 14.89 4.17
N LYS A 89 -7.73 13.61 4.17
CA LYS A 89 -7.09 12.96 5.32
C LYS A 89 -5.60 13.33 5.37
N ASP A 90 -5.04 13.46 6.58
CA ASP A 90 -3.58 13.38 6.74
C ASP A 90 -3.18 11.91 6.60
N LEU A 91 -2.40 11.59 5.57
CA LEU A 91 -2.01 10.23 5.25
C LEU A 91 -0.48 10.11 5.28
N ARG A 92 -0.01 9.02 5.88
CA ARG A 92 1.40 8.64 5.94
C ARG A 92 1.60 7.34 5.17
N LEU A 93 2.76 7.18 4.54
CA LEU A 93 3.15 5.89 4.00
C LEU A 93 3.24 4.88 5.15
N ALA A 94 2.68 3.69 4.95
CA ALA A 94 2.69 2.62 5.94
C ALA A 94 3.11 1.30 5.27
N VAL A 95 3.95 0.54 5.97
CA VAL A 95 4.42 -0.77 5.54
C VAL A 95 4.32 -1.75 6.70
N GLY A 96 3.72 -2.91 6.45
CA GLY A 96 3.62 -4.01 7.41
C GLY A 96 4.37 -5.24 6.94
N THR A 97 5.18 -5.82 7.80
CA THR A 97 5.86 -7.10 7.58
C THR A 97 5.39 -8.13 8.62
N TYR A 98 5.42 -9.42 8.27
CA TYR A 98 5.17 -10.52 9.23
C TYR A 98 6.45 -11.30 9.57
N ASP A 99 7.51 -11.08 8.79
CA ASP A 99 8.82 -11.71 8.98
C ASP A 99 9.74 -10.73 9.71
N GLU A 100 10.26 -11.18 10.86
CA GLU A 100 11.17 -10.42 11.74
C GLU A 100 12.51 -10.08 11.06
N ALA A 101 12.92 -10.88 10.07
CA ALA A 101 14.15 -10.65 9.32
C ALA A 101 13.94 -9.70 8.12
N CYS A 102 12.69 -9.33 7.81
CA CYS A 102 12.36 -8.51 6.65
C CYS A 102 12.97 -7.11 6.79
N ARG A 103 13.59 -6.62 5.71
CA ARG A 103 14.12 -5.26 5.62
C ARG A 103 13.34 -4.48 4.58
N VAL A 104 12.88 -3.29 4.97
CA VAL A 104 12.16 -2.37 4.11
C VAL A 104 12.95 -1.07 4.02
N THR A 105 13.19 -0.60 2.80
CA THR A 105 13.78 0.71 2.54
C THR A 105 12.72 1.60 1.92
N ILE A 106 12.52 2.81 2.47
CA ILE A 106 11.61 3.81 1.95
C ILE A 106 12.43 4.99 1.43
N VAL A 107 12.21 5.36 0.17
CA VAL A 107 12.79 6.55 -0.44
C VAL A 107 11.64 7.47 -0.85
N SER A 108 11.61 8.68 -0.30
CA SER A 108 10.57 9.66 -0.62
C SER A 108 10.99 10.54 -1.80
N TYR A 109 10.15 10.61 -2.82
CA TYR A 109 10.29 11.56 -3.93
C TYR A 109 9.30 12.71 -3.74
N THR A 110 9.76 13.96 -3.85
CA THR A 110 8.90 15.14 -3.85
C THR A 110 8.77 15.67 -5.27
N GLY A 111 7.66 15.41 -5.95
CA GLY A 111 7.38 15.95 -7.29
C GLY A 111 6.32 15.17 -8.05
N GLY A 112 5.31 15.87 -8.57
CA GLY A 112 4.25 15.30 -9.41
C GLY A 112 4.80 14.64 -10.68
N LEU A 113 4.04 13.68 -11.19
CA LEU A 113 4.26 13.06 -12.49
C LEU A 113 4.58 14.15 -13.52
N ALA A 114 5.77 14.05 -14.15
CA ALA A 114 6.18 14.95 -15.22
C ALA A 114 5.28 14.78 -16.46
#